data_AF-A0A533TAT2-F1
#
_entry.id   AF-A0A533TAT2-F1
#
_cell.length_a   1.000
_cell.length_b   1.000
_cell.length_c   1.000
_cell.angle_alpha   90.00
_cell.angle_beta   90.00
_cell.angle_gamma   90.00
#
_symmetry.space_group_name_H-M   'P 1'
#
loop_
_entity.id
_entity.type
_entity.pdbx_description
1 polymer ?
#
loop_
_entity_poly.entity_id
_entity_poly.type
_entity_poly.pdbx_seq_one_letter_code
_entity_poly.pdbx_strand_id
1 'polypeptide(L)'
;ELKNRMRMSASWKKEDFDEALEYLRQSHQRISIDSDAFPCLKQFMVGKRSFLLSLLENQNLLEHENFTDLLWAAFHTIEELNARESFDALPPSDQEHINGDIKRVFGHLIREWLLYMQHLKEDYPYLFSLAVRLNPMNDSPDPLVYKE
;
A
#
# COMPACT_ATOMS: atom_id res chain seq x y z
N GLU A 1 4.78 7.78 -13.21
CA GLU A 1 6.04 6.99 -13.16
C GLU A 1 5.90 5.76 -12.27
N LEU A 2 5.58 5.92 -10.98
CA LEU A 2 5.36 4.81 -10.04
C LEU A 2 4.49 3.68 -10.61
N LYS A 3 3.29 4.02 -11.11
CA LYS A 3 2.36 3.05 -11.71
C LYS A 3 3.00 2.22 -12.83
N ASN A 4 3.82 2.83 -13.69
CA ASN A 4 4.48 2.14 -14.80
C ASN A 4 5.57 1.18 -14.30
N ARG A 5 6.36 1.61 -13.31
CA ARG A 5 7.42 0.78 -12.71
C ARG A 5 6.87 -0.36 -11.86
N MET A 6 5.65 -0.21 -11.35
CA MET A 6 4.97 -1.20 -10.50
C MET A 6 3.95 -2.06 -11.27
N ARG A 7 3.86 -1.89 -12.59
CA ARG A 7 2.98 -2.67 -13.46
C ARG A 7 3.61 -4.04 -13.73
N MET A 8 3.43 -4.93 -12.76
CA MET A 8 3.93 -6.30 -12.85
C MET A 8 3.28 -7.06 -14.00
N SER A 9 4.05 -7.96 -14.60
CA SER A 9 3.56 -8.91 -15.58
C SER A 9 4.00 -10.33 -15.21
N ALA A 10 3.42 -11.33 -15.88
CA ALA A 10 3.81 -12.72 -15.69
C ALA A 10 5.31 -12.98 -15.99
N SER A 11 5.94 -12.14 -16.81
CA SER A 11 7.34 -12.27 -17.22
C SER A 11 8.35 -11.73 -16.22
N TRP A 12 7.91 -10.98 -15.19
CA TRP A 12 8.81 -10.43 -14.17
C TRP A 12 9.66 -11.52 -13.55
N LYS A 13 10.95 -11.27 -13.39
CA LYS A 13 11.92 -12.11 -12.70
C LYS A 13 12.36 -11.43 -11.41
N LYS A 14 13.19 -12.11 -10.63
CA LYS A 14 13.73 -11.58 -9.38
C LYS A 14 14.39 -10.21 -9.57
N GLU A 15 15.12 -10.03 -10.66
CA GLU A 15 15.81 -8.77 -10.98
C GLU A 15 14.84 -7.60 -11.18
N ASP A 16 13.64 -7.86 -11.74
CA ASP A 16 12.61 -6.83 -11.91
C ASP A 16 12.02 -6.41 -10.56
N PHE A 17 11.86 -7.34 -9.61
CA PHE A 17 11.44 -7.01 -8.24
C PHE A 17 12.52 -6.22 -7.49
N ASP A 18 13.78 -6.61 -7.63
CA ASP A 18 14.91 -5.91 -7.01
C ASP A 18 15.02 -4.47 -7.54
N GLU A 19 14.87 -4.25 -8.85
CA GLU A 19 14.85 -2.90 -9.44
C GLU A 19 13.66 -2.08 -8.92
N ALA A 20 12.47 -2.69 -8.84
CA ALA A 20 11.27 -2.04 -8.34
C ALA A 20 11.44 -1.60 -6.86
N LEU A 21 11.93 -2.49 -6.00
CA LEU A 21 12.21 -2.19 -4.59
C LEU A 21 13.24 -1.07 -4.45
N GLU A 22 14.27 -1.10 -5.29
CA GLU A 22 15.33 -0.10 -5.24
C GLU A 22 14.85 1.28 -5.72
N TYR A 23 13.98 1.31 -6.73
CA TYR A 23 13.26 2.53 -7.10
C TYR A 23 12.43 3.06 -5.94
N LEU A 24 11.67 2.22 -5.22
CA LEU A 24 10.88 2.66 -4.06
C LEU A 24 11.79 3.30 -2.99
N ARG A 25 12.94 2.69 -2.72
CA ARG A 25 13.91 3.17 -1.72
C ARG A 25 14.47 4.56 -2.03
N GLN A 26 14.77 4.83 -3.31
CA GLN A 26 15.36 6.09 -3.75
C GLN A 26 14.32 7.17 -4.06
N SER A 27 13.09 6.75 -4.38
CA SER A 27 12.04 7.66 -4.84
C SER A 27 11.42 8.46 -3.70
N HIS A 28 11.36 9.78 -3.87
CA HIS A 28 10.49 10.64 -3.07
C HIS A 28 9.09 10.66 -3.70
N GLN A 29 8.34 9.57 -3.54
CA GLN A 29 7.03 9.43 -4.17
C GLN A 29 6.15 10.65 -3.88
N ARG A 30 5.56 11.22 -4.92
CA ARG A 30 4.55 12.27 -4.78
C ARG A 30 3.20 11.58 -4.66
N ILE A 31 2.85 11.29 -3.42
CA ILE A 31 1.53 10.76 -3.05
C ILE A 31 0.87 11.85 -2.25
N SER A 32 -0.25 12.32 -2.76
CA SER A 32 -1.14 13.25 -2.09
C SER A 32 -2.55 12.98 -2.58
N ILE A 33 -3.52 13.20 -1.72
CA ILE A 33 -4.93 13.22 -2.07
C ILE A 33 -5.51 14.58 -1.70
N ASP A 34 -6.57 14.96 -2.39
CA ASP A 34 -7.31 16.19 -2.11
C ASP A 34 -8.02 16.08 -0.76
N SER A 35 -8.18 17.21 -0.05
CA SER A 35 -8.83 17.24 1.26
C SER A 35 -10.27 16.71 1.22
N ASP A 36 -10.94 16.84 0.08
CA ASP A 36 -12.29 16.30 -0.15
C ASP A 36 -12.35 14.78 -0.02
N ALA A 37 -11.23 14.07 -0.16
CA ALA A 37 -11.15 12.62 0.02
C ALA A 37 -10.91 12.19 1.48
N PHE A 38 -10.49 13.10 2.37
CA PHE A 38 -10.18 12.77 3.77
C PHE A 38 -11.37 12.20 4.55
N PRO A 39 -12.62 12.68 4.41
CA PRO A 39 -13.76 12.06 5.08
C PRO A 39 -13.97 10.59 4.70
N CYS A 40 -13.83 10.27 3.41
CA CYS A 40 -13.95 8.90 2.90
C CYS A 40 -12.80 8.02 3.42
N LEU A 41 -11.57 8.55 3.39
CA LEU A 41 -10.41 7.85 3.92
C LEU A 41 -10.54 7.59 5.42
N LYS A 42 -10.99 8.58 6.21
CA LYS A 42 -11.29 8.42 7.65
C LYS A 42 -12.28 7.28 7.86
N GLN A 43 -13.42 7.31 7.18
CA GLN A 43 -14.45 6.28 7.33
C GLN A 43 -13.89 4.89 7.00
N PHE A 44 -13.14 4.75 5.91
CA PHE A 44 -12.52 3.49 5.52
C PHE A 44 -11.51 3.01 6.56
N MET A 45 -10.52 3.83 6.92
CA MET A 45 -9.42 3.41 7.79
C MET A 45 -9.90 3.14 9.22
N VAL A 46 -10.78 3.99 9.78
CA VAL A 46 -11.39 3.75 11.10
C VAL A 46 -12.21 2.46 11.08
N GLY A 47 -12.97 2.20 10.01
CA GLY A 47 -13.72 0.95 9.83
C GLY A 47 -12.83 -0.30 9.74
N LYS A 48 -11.55 -0.16 9.44
CA LYS A 48 -10.55 -1.25 9.41
C LYS A 48 -9.71 -1.37 10.69
N ARG A 49 -9.90 -0.50 11.68
CA ARG A 49 -9.09 -0.49 12.91
C ARG A 49 -9.09 -1.85 13.62
N SER A 50 -10.24 -2.48 13.82
CA SER A 50 -10.32 -3.79 14.48
C SER A 50 -9.63 -4.90 13.70
N PHE A 51 -9.67 -4.84 12.36
CA PHE A 51 -8.94 -5.77 11.51
C PHE A 51 -7.43 -5.60 11.69
N LEU A 52 -6.93 -4.36 11.65
CA LEU A 52 -5.50 -4.09 11.87
C LEU A 52 -5.04 -4.49 13.27
N LEU A 53 -5.88 -4.34 14.31
CA LEU A 53 -5.57 -4.80 15.66
C LEU A 53 -5.40 -6.32 15.71
N SER A 54 -6.26 -7.08 15.01
CA SER A 54 -6.11 -8.54 14.94
C SER A 54 -4.82 -8.99 14.26
N LEU A 55 -4.24 -8.17 13.37
CA LEU A 55 -2.95 -8.47 12.75
C LEU A 55 -1.79 -8.37 13.74
N LEU A 56 -1.88 -7.50 14.76
CA LEU A 56 -0.87 -7.39 15.82
C LEU A 56 -0.83 -8.63 16.72
N GLU A 57 -1.90 -9.41 16.76
CA GLU A 57 -1.94 -10.65 17.54
C GLU A 57 -1.20 -11.80 16.84
N ASN A 58 -0.86 -11.64 15.56
CA ASN A 58 -0.17 -12.65 14.77
C ASN A 58 1.36 -12.53 14.90
N GLN A 59 1.96 -13.43 15.69
CA GLN A 59 3.39 -13.45 15.96
C GLN A 59 4.25 -13.56 14.69
N ASN A 60 3.80 -14.29 13.67
CA ASN A 60 4.53 -14.41 12.41
C ASN A 60 4.68 -13.06 11.69
N LEU A 61 3.74 -12.12 11.88
CA LEU A 61 3.81 -10.79 11.29
C LEU A 61 4.73 -9.86 12.08
N LEU A 62 4.80 -10.03 13.41
CA LEU A 62 5.63 -9.20 14.27
C LEU A 62 7.14 -9.51 14.16
N GLU A 63 7.48 -10.73 13.74
CA GLU A 63 8.88 -11.09 13.42
C GLU A 63 9.43 -10.34 12.20
N HIS A 64 8.55 -9.73 11.39
CA HIS A 64 8.93 -8.92 10.23
C HIS A 64 8.87 -7.41 10.58
N GLU A 65 10.02 -6.82 10.87
CA GLU A 65 10.13 -5.40 11.27
C GLU A 65 9.42 -4.44 10.30
N ASN A 66 9.55 -4.66 8.98
CA ASN A 66 8.93 -3.80 7.97
C ASN A 66 7.39 -3.81 8.02
N PHE A 67 6.79 -4.96 8.35
CA PHE A 67 5.33 -5.08 8.46
C PHE A 67 4.83 -4.40 9.74
N THR A 68 5.61 -4.49 10.82
CA THR A 68 5.33 -3.76 12.06
C THR A 68 5.36 -2.25 11.82
N ASP A 69 6.34 -1.72 11.07
CA ASP A 69 6.38 -0.31 10.69
C ASP A 69 5.17 0.13 9.85
N LEU A 70 4.70 -0.72 8.92
CA LEU A 70 3.47 -0.48 8.16
C LEU A 70 2.26 -0.33 9.09
N LEU A 71 2.11 -1.25 10.05
CA LEU A 71 0.99 -1.19 11.01
C LEU A 71 1.06 0.09 11.86
N TRP A 72 2.23 0.47 12.36
CA TRP A 72 2.40 1.71 13.12
C TRP A 72 2.02 2.94 12.31
N ALA A 73 2.49 3.04 11.06
CA ALA A 73 2.13 4.14 10.18
C ALA A 73 0.61 4.19 9.96
N ALA A 74 -0.04 3.04 9.73
CA ALA A 74 -1.48 2.97 9.50
C ALA A 74 -2.29 3.35 10.75
N PHE A 75 -1.89 2.91 11.94
CA PHE A 75 -2.54 3.30 13.19
C PHE A 75 -2.39 4.80 13.47
N HIS A 76 -1.20 5.36 13.27
CA HIS A 76 -0.98 6.79 13.44
C HIS A 76 -1.89 7.60 12.50
N THR A 77 -1.98 7.23 11.22
CA THR A 77 -2.90 7.89 10.28
C THR A 77 -4.36 7.75 10.71
N ILE A 78 -4.77 6.59 11.25
CA ILE A 78 -6.13 6.41 11.80
C ILE A 78 -6.36 7.37 12.97
N GLU A 79 -5.40 7.53 13.87
CA GLU A 79 -5.53 8.40 15.05
C GLU A 79 -5.66 9.86 14.64
N GLU A 80 -4.80 10.35 13.74
CA GLU A 80 -4.86 11.70 13.19
C GLU A 80 -6.20 11.97 12.48
N LEU A 81 -6.64 11.08 11.59
CA LEU A 81 -7.93 11.23 10.89
C LEU A 81 -9.11 11.17 11.87
N ASN A 82 -9.06 10.29 12.88
CA ASN A 82 -10.15 10.12 13.82
C ASN A 82 -10.30 11.31 14.78
N ALA A 83 -9.19 11.90 15.19
CA ALA A 83 -9.15 13.05 16.10
C ALA A 83 -9.79 14.32 15.52
N ARG A 84 -9.90 14.43 14.19
CA ARG A 84 -10.50 15.58 13.50
C ARG A 84 -12.01 15.40 13.35
N GLU A 85 -12.79 16.32 13.91
CA GLU A 85 -14.26 16.29 13.79
C GLU A 85 -14.74 16.64 12.37
N SER A 86 -14.04 17.58 11.71
CA SER A 86 -14.28 17.98 10.31
C SER A 86 -12.96 18.17 9.56
N PHE A 87 -13.03 18.08 8.24
CA PHE A 87 -11.94 18.39 7.31
C PHE A 87 -12.23 19.68 6.51
N ASP A 88 -13.27 20.43 6.87
CA ASP A 88 -13.61 21.70 6.24
C ASP A 88 -12.58 22.78 6.59
N ALA A 89 -12.17 23.54 5.57
CA ALA A 89 -11.26 24.69 5.73
C ALA A 89 -9.94 24.39 6.48
N LEU A 90 -9.39 23.17 6.31
CA LEU A 90 -8.10 22.81 6.90
C LEU A 90 -6.98 23.76 6.45
N PRO A 91 -6.13 24.24 7.37
CA PRO A 91 -4.93 24.97 7.02
C PRO A 91 -4.05 24.16 6.06
N PRO A 92 -3.34 24.78 5.10
CA PRO A 92 -2.47 24.07 4.16
C PRO A 92 -1.44 23.16 4.85
N SER A 93 -0.89 23.61 5.99
CA SER A 93 0.05 22.83 6.78
C SER A 93 -0.54 21.53 7.34
N ASP A 94 -1.83 21.52 7.70
CA ASP A 94 -2.50 20.33 8.21
C ASP A 94 -2.80 19.33 7.09
N GLN A 95 -3.17 19.85 5.92
CA GLN A 95 -3.34 19.03 4.71
C GLN A 95 -2.01 18.39 4.28
N GLU A 96 -0.91 19.13 4.33
CA GLU A 96 0.44 18.62 4.05
C GLU A 96 0.86 17.55 5.07
N HIS A 97 0.55 17.75 6.34
CA HIS A 97 0.83 16.78 7.41
C HIS A 97 0.10 15.44 7.16
N ILE A 98 -1.22 15.47 6.97
CA ILE A 98 -2.03 14.27 6.69
C ILE A 98 -1.52 13.57 5.42
N ASN A 99 -1.21 14.33 4.36
CA ASN A 99 -0.64 13.76 3.14
C ASN A 99 0.74 13.12 3.38
N GLY A 100 1.55 13.68 4.28
CA GLY A 100 2.81 13.08 4.72
C GLY A 100 2.60 11.72 5.39
N ASP A 101 1.58 11.57 6.22
CA ASP A 101 1.25 10.31 6.87
C ASP A 101 0.70 9.27 5.89
N ILE A 102 -0.20 9.68 4.99
CA ILE A 102 -0.73 8.82 3.91
C ILE A 102 0.41 8.32 3.03
N LYS A 103 1.34 9.21 2.65
CA LYS A 103 2.52 8.85 1.88
C LYS A 103 3.38 7.84 2.62
N ARG A 104 3.56 7.97 3.94
CA ARG A 104 4.31 7.02 4.76
C ARG A 104 3.66 5.63 4.71
N VAL A 105 2.35 5.55 4.99
CA VAL A 105 1.58 4.29 4.92
C VAL A 105 1.70 3.65 3.56
N PHE A 106 1.46 4.42 2.50
CA PHE A 106 1.51 3.91 1.13
C PHE A 106 2.91 3.41 0.76
N GLY A 107 3.96 4.12 1.16
CA GLY A 107 5.35 3.72 0.90
C GLY A 107 5.70 2.36 1.54
N HIS A 108 5.28 2.12 2.77
CA HIS A 108 5.41 0.81 3.40
C HIS A 108 4.55 -0.24 2.69
N LEU A 109 3.29 0.07 2.40
CA LEU A 109 2.33 -0.87 1.81
C LEU A 109 2.78 -1.38 0.44
N ILE A 110 3.25 -0.49 -0.43
CA ILE A 110 3.68 -0.88 -1.78
C ILE A 110 4.96 -1.71 -1.77
N ARG A 111 5.85 -1.47 -0.80
CA ARG A 111 7.05 -2.30 -0.60
C ARG A 111 6.67 -3.70 -0.15
N GLU A 112 5.82 -3.83 0.87
CA GLU A 112 5.34 -5.14 1.33
C GLU A 112 4.55 -5.87 0.24
N TRP A 113 3.79 -5.15 -0.58
CA TRP A 113 3.12 -5.73 -1.74
C TRP A 113 4.10 -6.32 -2.77
N LEU A 114 5.21 -5.63 -3.07
CA LEU A 114 6.23 -6.18 -3.97
C LEU A 114 6.87 -7.45 -3.41
N LEU A 115 7.24 -7.43 -2.12
CA LEU A 115 7.82 -8.59 -1.44
C LEU A 115 6.86 -9.78 -1.45
N TYR A 116 5.58 -9.52 -1.17
CA TYR A 116 4.53 -10.53 -1.26
C TYR A 116 4.38 -11.09 -2.69
N MET A 117 4.36 -10.23 -3.71
CA MET A 117 4.24 -10.65 -5.09
C MET A 117 5.45 -11.47 -5.57
N GLN A 118 6.65 -11.12 -5.11
CA GLN A 118 7.85 -11.92 -5.36
C GLN A 118 7.74 -13.30 -4.71
N HIS A 119 7.39 -13.36 -3.43
CA HIS A 119 7.19 -14.62 -2.71
C HIS A 119 6.13 -15.51 -3.36
N LEU A 120 4.99 -14.93 -3.76
CA LEU A 120 3.98 -15.68 -4.52
C LEU A 120 4.54 -16.23 -5.83
N LYS A 121 5.35 -15.45 -6.55
CA LYS A 121 5.91 -15.90 -7.82
C LYS A 121 6.86 -17.09 -7.61
N GLU A 122 7.70 -17.03 -6.58
CA GLU A 122 8.72 -18.03 -6.29
C GLU A 122 8.11 -19.32 -5.72
N ASP A 123 7.22 -19.21 -4.73
CA ASP A 123 6.75 -20.35 -3.95
C ASP A 123 5.31 -20.79 -4.32
N TYR A 124 4.50 -19.89 -4.87
CA TYR A 124 3.08 -20.16 -5.17
C TYR A 124 2.62 -19.63 -6.55
N PRO A 125 3.21 -20.09 -7.68
CA PRO A 125 2.96 -19.51 -9.00
C PRO A 125 1.48 -19.45 -9.42
N TYR A 126 0.66 -20.38 -8.92
CA TYR A 126 -0.78 -20.41 -9.18
C TYR A 126 -1.53 -19.24 -8.52
N LEU A 127 -1.10 -18.79 -7.33
CA LEU A 127 -1.62 -17.59 -6.67
C LEU A 127 -1.11 -16.32 -7.37
N PHE A 128 0.18 -16.30 -7.72
CA PHE A 128 0.78 -15.18 -8.45
C PHE A 128 0.05 -14.89 -9.76
N SER A 129 -0.34 -15.93 -10.51
CA SER A 129 -1.08 -15.81 -11.76
C SER A 129 -2.32 -14.92 -11.62
N LEU A 130 -3.13 -15.12 -10.58
CA LEU A 130 -4.30 -14.27 -10.34
C LEU A 130 -3.89 -12.87 -9.84
N ALA A 131 -2.98 -12.83 -8.87
CA ALA A 131 -2.58 -11.58 -8.22
C ALA A 131 -1.97 -10.57 -9.21
N VAL A 132 -1.21 -11.03 -10.21
CA VAL A 132 -0.58 -10.14 -11.20
C VAL A 132 -1.62 -9.52 -12.15
N ARG A 133 -2.70 -10.25 -12.49
CA ARG A 133 -3.77 -9.71 -13.35
C ARG A 133 -4.66 -8.70 -12.61
N LEU A 134 -4.87 -8.94 -11.32
CA LEU A 134 -5.62 -8.05 -10.42
C LEU A 134 -4.72 -7.01 -9.74
N ASN A 135 -3.48 -6.81 -10.21
CA ASN A 135 -2.56 -5.84 -9.64
C ASN A 135 -3.22 -4.45 -9.61
N PRO A 136 -3.27 -3.76 -8.45
CA PRO A 136 -3.86 -2.41 -8.32
C PRO A 136 -3.26 -1.35 -9.26
N MET A 137 -2.06 -1.61 -9.81
CA MET A 137 -1.38 -0.72 -10.76
C MET A 137 -1.80 -0.96 -12.22
N ASN A 138 -2.63 -1.97 -12.49
CA ASN A 138 -3.23 -2.19 -13.81
C ASN A 138 -4.45 -1.28 -14.00
N ASP A 139 -4.53 -0.56 -15.13
CA ASP A 139 -5.69 0.27 -15.48
C ASP A 139 -6.95 -0.55 -15.76
N SER A 140 -6.76 -1.78 -16.24
CA SER A 140 -7.84 -2.69 -16.61
C SER A 140 -7.56 -4.08 -16.03
N PRO A 141 -7.74 -4.27 -14.70
CA PRO A 141 -7.57 -5.57 -14.07
C PRO A 141 -8.63 -6.55 -14.57
N ASP A 142 -8.21 -7.75 -14.94
CA ASP A 142 -9.11 -8.79 -15.47
C ASP A 142 -8.80 -10.14 -14.81
N PRO A 143 -9.75 -10.77 -14.08
CA PRO A 143 -9.50 -12.05 -13.44
C PRO A 143 -9.31 -13.20 -14.45
N LEU A 144 -9.77 -13.06 -15.70
CA LEU A 144 -9.79 -14.13 -16.70
C LEU A 144 -8.39 -14.49 -17.20
N VAL A 145 -8.21 -15.78 -17.51
CA VAL A 145 -7.00 -16.30 -18.14
C VAL A 145 -7.28 -16.47 -19.63
N TYR A 146 -6.72 -15.60 -20.45
CA TYR A 146 -6.69 -15.80 -21.90
C TYR A 146 -5.50 -16.68 -22.25
N LYS A 147 -5.68 -17.62 -23.19
CA LYS A 147 -4.54 -18.25 -23.86
C LYS A 147 -4.03 -17.26 -24.89
N GLU A 148 -2.74 -16.94 -24.83
CA GLU A 148 -2.02 -16.33 -25.95
C GLU A 148 -1.96 -17.31 -27.14
#